data_AF-A0A358SQJ6-F1
#
_entry.id   AF-A0A358SQJ6-F1
#
_cell.length_a   1.000
_cell.length_b   1.000
_cell.length_c   1.000
_cell.angle_alpha   90.00
_cell.angle_beta   90.00
_cell.angle_gamma   90.00
#
_symmetry.space_group_name_H-M   'P 1'
#
loop_
_entity.id
_entity.type
_entity.pdbx_description
1 polymer ?
#
loop_
_entity_poly.entity_id
_entity_poly.type
_entity_poly.pdbx_seq_one_letter_code
_entity_poly.pdbx_strand_id
1 'polypeptide(L)' 'MSDTGRITGGTGSSSVVRARGLRKQYGAGAALVRAVDEVDLDVASGETLAVMGPSG' A
#
# COMPACT_ATOMS: atom_id res chain seq x y z
N MET A 1 10.63 4.47 -15.20
CA MET A 1 10.87 4.47 -13.74
C MET A 1 9.60 3.90 -13.15
N SER A 2 9.55 2.57 -13.01
CA SER A 2 8.31 1.83 -12.80
C SER A 2 8.61 0.70 -11.83
N ASP A 3 8.63 1.03 -10.55
CA ASP A 3 8.51 0.05 -9.48
C ASP A 3 7.22 0.40 -8.73
N THR A 4 6.10 0.05 -9.34
CA THR A 4 4.77 0.23 -8.75
C THR A 4 4.66 -0.75 -7.59
N GLY A 5 4.62 -0.22 -6.36
CA GLY A 5 4.73 -0.98 -5.12
C GLY A 5 3.56 -1.96 -4.94
N ARG A 6 3.78 -3.21 -5.36
CA ARG A 6 2.87 -4.32 -5.10
C ARG A 6 3.27 -5.00 -3.79
N ILE A 7 2.38 -4.97 -2.81
CA ILE A 7 2.53 -5.71 -1.55
C ILE A 7 1.55 -6.88 -1.53
N THR A 8 2.09 -8.10 -1.56
CA THR A 8 1.31 -9.33 -1.47
C THR A 8 1.54 -9.99 -0.14
N GLY A 9 0.46 -10.13 0.61
CA GLY A 9 0.34 -11.14 1.62
C GLY A 9 0.05 -12.53 1.03
N GLY A 10 0.41 -13.60 1.74
CA GLY A 10 0.45 -15.00 1.29
C GLY A 10 -0.74 -15.53 0.47
N THR A 11 -0.50 -16.63 -0.26
CA THR A 11 -1.31 -17.20 -1.36
C THR A 11 -2.66 -17.83 -0.95
N GLY A 12 -3.49 -17.15 -0.15
CA GLY A 12 -4.86 -17.56 0.17
C GLY A 12 -5.85 -17.02 -0.86
N SER A 13 -6.66 -17.91 -1.46
CA SER A 13 -7.57 -17.63 -2.57
C SER A 13 -8.71 -16.63 -2.28
N SER A 14 -8.91 -16.22 -1.02
CA SER A 14 -9.78 -15.09 -0.67
C SER A 14 -8.99 -14.01 0.07
N SER A 15 -8.66 -12.96 -0.67
CA SER A 15 -8.18 -11.73 -0.04
C SER A 15 -9.32 -11.11 0.78
N VAL A 16 -9.06 -10.85 2.05
CA VAL A 16 -10.00 -10.18 2.97
C VAL A 16 -9.77 -8.67 3.03
N VAL A 17 -8.56 -8.20 2.67
CA VAL A 17 -8.24 -6.79 2.51
C VAL A 17 -7.59 -6.59 1.15
N ARG A 18 -8.20 -5.72 0.33
CA ARG A 18 -7.72 -5.42 -1.02
C ARG A 18 -7.68 -3.91 -1.28
N ALA A 19 -6.55 -3.43 -1.76
CA ALA A 19 -6.40 -2.07 -2.29
C ALA A 19 -5.71 -2.11 -3.66
N ARG A 20 -6.11 -1.20 -4.55
CA ARG A 20 -5.52 -1.06 -5.89
C ARG A 20 -5.23 0.40 -6.18
N GLY A 21 -4.01 0.70 -6.63
CA GLY A 21 -3.55 2.05 -6.91
C GLY A 21 -3.77 3.01 -5.74
N LEU A 22 -3.62 2.54 -4.49
CA LEU A 22 -3.89 3.31 -3.29
C LEU A 22 -3.01 4.56 -3.28
N ARG A 23 -3.64 5.72 -3.07
CA ARG A 23 -2.97 7.03 -3.01
C ARG A 23 -3.44 7.78 -1.79
N LYS A 24 -2.52 8.45 -1.13
CA LYS A 24 -2.82 9.37 -0.04
C LYS A 24 -1.90 10.58 -0.13
N GLN A 25 -2.51 11.75 -0.10
CA GLN A 25 -1.80 13.01 -0.11
C GLN A 25 -2.20 13.84 1.12
N TYR A 26 -1.24 14.61 1.62
CA TYR A 26 -1.42 15.58 2.68
C TYR A 26 -0.87 16.94 2.24
N GLY A 27 -1.44 18.02 2.78
CA GLY A 27 -1.06 19.38 2.38
C GLY A 27 -1.54 19.76 0.98
N ALA A 28 -1.04 20.89 0.47
CA ALA A 28 -1.38 21.43 -0.84
C ALA A 28 -0.23 22.32 -1.37
N GLY A 29 -0.24 22.57 -2.68
CA GLY A 29 0.75 23.41 -3.34
C GLY A 29 2.18 22.93 -3.07
N ALA A 30 3.04 23.84 -2.62
CA ALA A 30 4.44 23.53 -2.33
C ALA A 30 4.63 22.59 -1.11
N ALA A 31 3.61 22.45 -0.24
CA ALA A 31 3.67 21.59 0.94
C ALA A 31 2.97 20.23 0.73
N LEU A 32 2.73 19.84 -0.53
CA LEU A 32 2.06 18.57 -0.85
C LEU A 32 3.01 17.39 -0.60
N VAL A 33 2.55 16.43 0.20
CA VAL A 33 3.23 15.18 0.51
C VAL A 33 2.41 14.01 -0.01
N ARG A 34 3.03 13.14 -0.81
CA ARG A 34 2.46 11.85 -1.22
C ARG A 34 2.86 10.79 -0.22
N ALA A 35 2.02 10.57 0.79
CA ALA A 35 2.26 9.56 1.82
C ALA A 35 2.05 8.13 1.30
N VAL A 36 1.17 7.96 0.31
CA VAL A 36 1.03 6.69 -0.41
C VAL A 36 0.93 7.02 -1.90
N ASP A 37 1.70 6.32 -2.73
CA ASP A 37 1.76 6.54 -4.17
C ASP A 37 1.58 5.22 -4.92
N GLU A 38 0.39 5.05 -5.53
CA GLU A 38 0.03 3.93 -6.41
C GLU A 38 0.31 2.53 -5.85
N VAL A 39 -0.04 2.27 -4.60
CA VAL A 39 0.21 0.97 -3.94
C VAL A 39 -0.91 -0.03 -4.20
N ASP A 40 -0.53 -1.24 -4.61
CA ASP A 40 -1.44 -2.39 -4.69
C ASP A 40 -1.22 -3.31 -3.48
N LEU A 41 -2.30 -3.63 -2.74
CA LEU A 41 -2.26 -4.51 -1.57
C LEU A 41 -3.30 -5.63 -1.65
N ASP A 42 -2.88 -6.85 -1.34
CA ASP A 42 -3.75 -7.98 -1.04
C ASP A 42 -3.31 -8.63 0.28
N VAL A 43 -4.24 -8.81 1.22
CA VAL A 43 -4.07 -9.64 2.43
C VAL A 43 -5.07 -10.77 2.40
N ALA A 44 -4.62 -12.00 2.59
CA ALA A 44 -5.46 -13.19 2.62
C ALA A 44 -6.15 -13.40 3.98
N SER A 45 -7.22 -14.18 4.00
CA SER A 45 -7.84 -14.60 5.27
C SER A 45 -6.86 -15.37 6.15
N GLY A 46 -6.84 -15.05 7.45
CA GLY A 46 -5.93 -15.69 8.41
C GLY A 46 -4.48 -15.22 8.33
N GLU A 47 -4.21 -14.19 7.52
CA GLU A 47 -2.87 -13.68 7.32
C GLU A 47 -2.55 -12.47 8.21
N THR A 48 -1.34 -12.46 8.77
CA THR A 48 -0.76 -11.31 9.49
C THR A 48 0.28 -10.63 8.60
N LEU A 49 0.02 -9.38 8.24
CA LEU A 49 0.94 -8.53 7.46
C LEU A 49 1.46 -7.37 8.31
N ALA A 50 2.78 -7.13 8.27
CA ALA A 50 3.42 -5.97 8.88
C ALA A 50 3.99 -5.03 7.81
N VAL A 51 3.81 -3.73 8.00
CA VAL A 51 4.41 -2.68 7.15
C VAL A 51 5.51 -1.99 7.95
N MET A 52 6.72 -1.95 7.39
CA MET A 52 7.91 -1.40 8.04
C MET A 52 8.61 -0.42 7.11
N GLY A 53 9.23 0.61 7.67
CA GLY A 53 9.99 1.62 6.93
C GLY A 53 10.59 2.67 7.87
N PRO A 54 11.47 3.56 7.36
CA PRO A 54 11.91 4.73 8.09
C PRO A 54 10.72 5.63 8.48
N SER A 55 10.91 6.51 9.46
CA SER A 55 9.85 7.46 9.84
C SER A 55 9.57 8.43 8.69
N GLY A 56 8.30 8.51 8.28
CA GLY A 56 7.85 9.41 7.21
C GLY A 56 7.24 8.65 6.06
#